data_AF-A0A3L9GBF7-F1
#
_entry.id   AF-A0A3L9GBF7-F1
#
_cell.length_a   1.000
_cell.length_b   1.000
_cell.length_c   1.000
_cell.angle_alpha   90.00
_cell.angle_beta   90.00
_cell.angle_gamma   90.00
#
_symmetry.space_group_name_H-M   'P 1'
#
loop_
_entity.id
_entity.type
_entity.pdbx_description
1 polymer ?
#
loop_
_entity_poly.entity_id
_entity_poly.type
_entity_poly.pdbx_seq_one_letter_code
_entity_poly.pdbx_strand_id
1 'polypeptide(L)'
;FYLSHQVYRGLKRGRVIMAASDQMVWQGELAVEQAIRQLQGQSVSDNVSPPILVLTPKNADREHIRRSLSPGGFRPVYFYQHTSAAKK
;
A
#
# COMPACT_ATOMS: atom_id res chain seq x y z
N PHE A 1 -11.91 -12.85 1.82
CA PHE A 1 -10.84 -12.80 0.79
C PHE A 1 -9.85 -11.70 1.13
N TYR A 2 -8.58 -11.86 0.75
CA TYR A 2 -7.63 -10.73 0.77
C TYR A 2 -7.95 -9.75 -0.36
N LEU A 3 -7.69 -8.47 -0.14
CA LEU A 3 -7.95 -7.42 -1.12
C LEU A 3 -6.98 -7.55 -2.30
N SER A 4 -7.54 -7.65 -3.50
CA SER A 4 -6.86 -7.46 -4.79
C SER A 4 -7.72 -6.55 -5.67
N HIS A 5 -7.21 -6.08 -6.81
CA HIS A 5 -8.02 -5.31 -7.74
C HIS A 5 -9.29 -6.04 -8.19
N GLN A 6 -9.22 -7.36 -8.36
CA GLN A 6 -10.38 -8.17 -8.76
C GLN A 6 -11.41 -8.28 -7.62
N VAL A 7 -10.94 -8.48 -6.39
CA VAL A 7 -11.80 -8.55 -5.20
C VAL A 7 -12.45 -7.18 -4.93
N TYR A 8 -11.71 -6.09 -5.06
CA TYR A 8 -12.23 -4.73 -4.96
C TYR A 8 -13.33 -4.47 -5.99
N ARG A 9 -13.11 -4.85 -7.26
CA ARG A 9 -14.15 -4.79 -8.29
C ARG A 9 -15.37 -5.65 -7.93
N GLY A 10 -15.16 -6.80 -7.30
CA GLY A 10 -16.22 -7.65 -6.75
C GLY A 10 -17.03 -6.97 -5.65
N LEU A 11 -16.37 -6.30 -4.69
CA LEU A 11 -17.02 -5.51 -3.64
C LEU A 11 -17.90 -4.41 -4.26
N LYS A 12 -17.34 -3.62 -5.20
CA LYS A 12 -18.07 -2.52 -5.86
C LYS A 12 -19.27 -2.99 -6.69
N ARG A 13 -19.29 -4.26 -7.13
CA ARG A 13 -20.36 -4.86 -7.92
C ARG A 13 -21.30 -5.76 -7.11
N GLY A 14 -21.14 -5.80 -5.78
CA GLY A 14 -21.97 -6.66 -4.91
C GLY A 14 -21.76 -8.16 -5.12
N ARG A 15 -20.63 -8.58 -5.71
CA ARG A 15 -20.27 -9.99 -5.91
C ARG A 15 -19.39 -10.54 -4.78
N VAL A 16 -18.84 -9.65 -3.96
CA VAL A 16 -18.08 -9.96 -2.74
C VAL A 16 -18.70 -9.13 -1.61
N ILE A 17 -18.93 -9.76 -0.46
CA ILE A 17 -19.54 -9.09 0.71
C ILE A 17 -18.52 -8.46 1.65
N MET A 18 -17.28 -9.01 1.69
CA MET A 18 -16.22 -8.53 2.55
C MET A 18 -14.82 -8.94 2.03
N ALA A 19 -13.83 -8.07 2.25
CA ALA A 19 -12.41 -8.38 2.07
C ALA A 19 -11.56 -7.79 3.21
N ALA A 20 -10.46 -8.45 3.54
CA ALA A 20 -9.45 -7.91 4.46
C ALA A 20 -8.33 -7.23 3.64
N SER A 21 -7.85 -6.08 4.10
CA SER A 21 -6.67 -5.43 3.54
C SER A 21 -5.62 -5.18 4.61
N ASP A 22 -4.40 -5.57 4.32
CA ASP A 22 -3.20 -5.33 5.10
C ASP A 22 -2.44 -4.06 4.66
N GLN A 23 -2.97 -3.32 3.69
CA GLN A 23 -2.41 -2.04 3.21
C GLN A 23 -1.01 -2.16 2.59
N MET A 24 -0.84 -3.12 1.67
CA MET A 24 0.39 -3.43 0.93
C MET A 24 1.10 -2.25 0.26
N VAL A 25 0.41 -1.19 -0.20
CA VAL A 25 1.10 0.02 -0.70
C VAL A 25 1.82 0.73 0.45
N TRP A 26 1.12 0.93 1.57
CA TRP A 26 1.72 1.55 2.75
C TRP A 26 2.82 0.68 3.38
N GLN A 27 2.68 -0.65 3.37
CA GLN A 27 3.78 -1.53 3.78
C GLN A 27 5.06 -1.29 2.95
N GLY A 28 4.93 -1.13 1.62
CA GLY A 28 6.05 -0.80 0.76
C GLY A 28 6.68 0.56 1.08
N GLU A 29 5.85 1.58 1.32
CA GLU A 29 6.31 2.91 1.74
C GLU A 29 7.07 2.86 3.08
N LEU A 30 6.55 2.13 4.07
CA LEU A 30 7.18 1.95 5.38
C LEU A 30 8.54 1.27 5.27
N ALA A 31 8.68 0.25 4.42
CA ALA A 31 9.95 -0.44 4.22
C ALA A 31 11.03 0.51 3.64
N VAL A 32 10.65 1.35 2.66
CA VAL A 32 11.56 2.35 2.09
C VAL A 32 11.93 3.40 3.13
N GLU A 33 10.95 3.88 3.91
CA GLU A 33 11.19 4.84 4.98
C GLU A 33 12.13 4.28 6.05
N GLN A 34 11.91 3.06 6.51
CA GLN A 34 12.78 2.39 7.48
C GLN A 34 14.22 2.27 6.96
N ALA A 35 14.40 1.88 5.69
CA ALA A 35 15.72 1.79 5.09
C ALA A 35 16.43 3.16 5.04
N ILE A 36 15.73 4.23 4.65
CA ILE A 36 16.29 5.59 4.62
C ILE A 36 16.68 6.05 6.04
N ARG A 37 15.79 5.88 7.02
CA ARG A 37 16.05 6.27 8.42
C ARG A 37 17.25 5.53 8.98
N GLN A 38 17.35 4.23 8.74
CA GLN A 38 18.48 3.42 9.18
C GLN A 38 19.80 3.91 8.57
N LEU A 39 19.83 4.23 7.28
CA LEU A 39 21.01 4.78 6.60
C LEU A 39 21.40 6.19 7.10
N GLN A 40 20.43 6.96 7.59
CA GLN A 40 20.64 8.27 8.20
C GLN A 40 21.01 8.21 9.70
N GLY A 41 21.18 7.01 10.27
CA GLY A 41 21.48 6.83 11.69
C GLY A 41 20.32 7.19 12.63
N GLN A 42 19.09 7.24 12.12
CA GLN A 42 17.89 7.50 12.90
C GLN A 42 17.33 6.20 13.48
N SER A 43 16.66 6.29 14.63
CA SER A 43 15.94 5.16 15.21
C SER A 43 14.78 4.73 14.32
N VAL A 44 14.63 3.41 14.13
CA VAL A 44 13.47 2.78 13.48
C VAL A 44 12.74 1.88 14.48
N SER A 45 11.43 1.72 14.31
CA SER A 45 10.66 0.75 15.10
C SER A 45 10.86 -0.65 14.52
N ASP A 46 11.09 -1.63 15.39
CA ASP A 46 11.33 -3.03 14.99
C ASP A 46 10.05 -3.73 14.50
N ASN A 47 8.87 -3.35 15.01
CA ASN A 47 7.60 -4.01 14.72
C ASN A 47 6.55 -3.00 14.24
N VAL A 48 6.78 -2.41 13.07
CA VAL A 48 5.83 -1.52 12.43
C VAL A 48 4.95 -2.30 11.45
N SER A 49 3.64 -2.26 11.65
CA SER A 49 2.66 -2.86 10.74
C SER A 49 1.41 -1.98 10.64
N PRO A 50 0.89 -1.72 9.43
CA PRO A 50 -0.42 -1.13 9.27
C PRO A 50 -1.51 -1.98 9.94
N PRO A 51 -2.59 -1.36 10.45
CA PRO A 51 -3.74 -2.13 10.93
C PRO A 51 -4.43 -2.87 9.77
N ILE A 52 -4.97 -4.05 10.05
CA ILE A 52 -5.82 -4.75 9.09
C ILE A 52 -7.16 -4.03 8.96
N LEU A 53 -7.54 -3.69 7.73
CA LEU A 53 -8.81 -3.06 7.41
C LEU A 53 -9.83 -4.10 6.94
N VAL A 54 -11.06 -3.99 7.44
CA VAL A 54 -12.21 -4.77 6.94
C VAL A 54 -13.01 -3.92 5.96
N LEU A 55 -13.02 -4.36 4.70
CA LEU A 55 -13.68 -3.67 3.61
C LEU A 55 -14.95 -4.40 3.21
N THR A 56 -16.01 -3.62 3.02
CA THR A 56 -17.33 -4.03 2.59
C THR A 56 -17.78 -3.11 1.44
N PRO A 57 -18.87 -3.43 0.72
CA PRO A 57 -19.41 -2.52 -0.29
C PRO A 57 -19.74 -1.10 0.23
N LYS A 58 -19.93 -0.93 1.55
CA LYS A 58 -20.33 0.33 2.19
C LYS A 58 -19.15 1.27 2.50
N ASN A 59 -17.94 0.75 2.69
CA ASN A 59 -16.75 1.53 3.12
C ASN A 59 -15.54 1.39 2.18
N ALA A 60 -15.63 0.60 1.10
CA ALA A 60 -14.58 0.47 0.10
C ALA A 60 -14.63 1.63 -0.92
N ASP A 61 -14.42 2.86 -0.47
CA ASP A 61 -14.18 4.00 -1.35
C ASP A 61 -12.69 4.11 -1.76
N ARG A 62 -12.41 5.04 -2.68
CA ARG A 62 -11.06 5.21 -3.25
C ARG A 62 -10.01 5.63 -2.20
N GLU A 63 -10.38 6.45 -1.22
CA GLU A 63 -9.43 6.92 -0.22
C GLU A 63 -9.06 5.78 0.73
N HIS A 64 -10.04 4.98 1.14
CA HIS A 64 -9.82 3.82 2.00
C HIS A 64 -8.94 2.73 1.36
N ILE A 65 -8.99 2.59 0.03
CA ILE A 65 -8.16 1.59 -0.68
C ILE A 65 -6.85 2.17 -1.24
N ARG A 66 -6.60 3.48 -1.12
CA ARG A 66 -5.42 4.13 -1.73
C ARG A 66 -4.09 3.59 -1.18
N ARG A 67 -4.06 3.31 0.13
CA ARG A 67 -2.92 2.67 0.81
C ARG A 67 -2.87 1.16 0.61
N SER A 68 -3.82 0.63 -0.14
CA SER A 68 -3.94 -0.80 -0.35
C SER A 68 -3.65 -1.20 -1.79
N LEU A 69 -4.35 -0.64 -2.77
CA LEU A 69 -4.19 -1.05 -4.16
C LEU A 69 -3.39 -0.01 -4.95
N SER A 70 -2.51 -0.50 -5.82
CA SER A 70 -1.86 0.37 -6.79
C SER A 70 -2.89 1.10 -7.67
N PRO A 71 -2.58 2.32 -8.15
CA PRO A 71 -3.47 3.04 -9.07
C PRO A 71 -3.81 2.22 -10.31
N GLY A 72 -4.98 2.52 -10.89
CA GLY A 72 -5.38 1.90 -12.17
C GLY A 72 -4.36 2.21 -13.26
N GLY A 73 -3.93 1.19 -14.01
CA GLY A 73 -2.95 1.34 -15.09
C GLY A 73 -1.49 1.41 -14.63
N PHE A 74 -1.23 1.34 -13.32
CA PHE A 74 0.13 1.19 -12.82
C PHE A 74 0.83 -0.01 -13.47
N ARG A 75 2.08 0.21 -13.90
CA ARG A 75 2.98 -0.84 -14.38
C ARG A 75 4.12 -0.98 -13.37
N PRO A 76 4.56 -2.21 -13.06
CA PRO A 76 5.71 -2.41 -12.19
C PRO A 76 6.93 -1.62 -12.67
N VAL A 77 7.57 -0.91 -11.74
CA VAL A 77 8.80 -0.15 -11.97
C VAL A 77 9.91 -0.82 -11.19
N TYR A 78 10.96 -1.23 -11.90
CA TYR A 78 12.12 -1.93 -11.31
C TYR A 78 13.38 -1.06 -11.25
N PHE A 79 13.37 0.08 -11.93
CA PHE A 79 14.49 1.00 -12.00
C PHE A 79 14.05 2.37 -11.48
N TYR A 80 14.88 2.93 -10.61
CA TYR A 80 14.76 4.32 -10.18
C TYR A 80 15.60 5.19 -11.13
N GLN A 81 15.03 6.31 -11.59
CA GLN A 81 15.79 7.31 -12.34
C GLN A 81 16.57 8.18 -11.34
N HIS A 82 17.88 8.27 -11.52
CA HIS A 82 18.71 9.20 -10.75
C HIS A 82 18.19 10.63 -10.90
N THR A 83 17.71 11.19 -9.80
CA THR A 83 17.41 12.62 -9.71
C THR A 83 18.61 13.34 -9.12
N SER A 84 18.92 14.52 -9.65
CA SER A 84 20.10 15.33 -9.31
C SER A 84 20.24 15.65 -7.82
N ALA A 85 19.14 15.52 -7.06
CA ALA A 85 19.09 15.70 -5.61
C ALA A 85 19.84 14.61 -4.80
N ALA A 86 20.14 13.45 -5.40
CA ALA A 86 20.88 12.37 -4.76
C ALA A 86 22.42 12.57 -4.78
N LYS A 87 22.92 13.67 -5.38
CA LYS A 87 24.32 14.09 -5.27
C LYS A 87 24.48 15.00 -4.05
N LYS A 88 24.61 14.42 -2.86
CA LYS A 88 25.28 15.07 -1.72
C LYS A 88 25.89 14.00 -0.82
#